data_AF-A0A939G8T3-F1
#
_entry.id   AF-A0A939G8T3-F1
#
_cell.length_a   1.000
_cell.length_b   1.000
_cell.length_c   1.000
_cell.angle_alpha   90.00
_cell.angle_beta   90.00
_cell.angle_gamma   90.00
#
_symmetry.space_group_name_H-M   'P 1'
#
loop_
_entity.id
_entity.type
_entity.pdbx_description
1 polymer ?
#
loop_
_entity_poly.entity_id
_entity_poly.type
_entity_poly.pdbx_seq_one_letter_code
_entity_poly.pdbx_strand_id
1 'polypeptide(L)'
;MITQPLSPSAAAKPDLIPGIYNYCDSWCERCQLTTRCRSYQMQNPDGPTQPVDSSASLVHQLTEALNLTKRYVEKLQREQDILLNSTPDREEQQLLEQQAAMPRMQAKEHPASRLALAYLTQTGTWLADEKGLLEQAGQQQLREVQLGIRTEDEAMVLLNALKDAYEQIRWYRTLIPVKTTSALRAIEEPTDDEYLLDYYNGKAKLVLVSIDRSLLAWQTMLAFFPEKMDDLLDLLATLNRLTKHMEIAFPQARSFRRPGLD
;
A
#
# COMPACT_ATOMS: atom_id res chain seq x y z
N MET A 1 21.41 55.55 -0.16
CA MET A 1 21.76 54.17 0.22
C MET A 1 20.46 53.37 0.26
N ILE A 2 20.13 52.70 -0.85
CA ILE A 2 18.90 51.93 -1.00
C ILE A 2 19.22 50.51 -0.54
N THR A 3 18.58 50.09 0.54
CA THR A 3 18.66 48.74 1.10
C THR A 3 18.05 47.74 0.12
N GLN A 4 18.87 46.80 -0.39
CA GLN A 4 18.39 45.62 -1.11
C GLN A 4 17.51 44.76 -0.18
N PRO A 5 16.40 44.20 -0.67
CA PRO A 5 15.63 43.23 0.10
C PRO A 5 16.42 41.91 0.18
N LEU A 6 16.49 41.37 1.40
CA LEU A 6 17.00 40.04 1.70
C LEU A 6 16.31 39.00 0.83
N SER A 7 17.11 38.21 0.10
CA SER A 7 16.64 37.02 -0.61
C SER A 7 15.93 36.06 0.36
N PRO A 8 14.83 35.40 -0.06
CA PRO A 8 14.20 34.39 0.78
C PRO A 8 15.19 33.25 1.01
N SER A 9 15.48 33.00 2.28
CA SER A 9 16.25 31.85 2.78
C SER A 9 15.86 30.59 2.02
N ALA A 10 16.82 29.95 1.36
CA ALA A 10 16.67 28.63 0.78
C ALA A 10 16.24 27.68 1.91
N ALA A 11 14.96 27.33 1.96
CA ALA A 11 14.45 26.34 2.89
C ALA A 11 15.26 25.05 2.69
N ALA A 12 15.90 24.57 3.77
CA ALA A 12 16.67 23.34 3.73
C ALA A 12 15.78 22.21 3.19
N LYS A 13 16.24 21.52 2.13
CA LYS A 13 15.48 20.40 1.57
C LYS A 13 15.30 19.34 2.66
N PRO A 14 14.06 18.90 2.94
CA PRO A 14 13.83 17.87 3.95
C PRO A 14 14.61 16.61 3.61
N ASP A 15 15.26 16.00 4.62
CA ASP A 15 15.99 14.75 4.43
C ASP A 15 15.05 13.63 3.97
N LEU A 16 15.34 13.08 2.79
CA LEU A 16 14.60 11.98 2.18
C LEU A 16 14.76 10.71 3.01
N ILE A 17 13.67 9.96 3.21
CA ILE A 17 13.70 8.66 3.89
C ILE A 17 13.95 7.58 2.84
N PRO A 18 15.12 6.90 2.85
CA PRO A 18 15.42 5.86 1.87
C PRO A 18 14.44 4.70 1.96
N GLY A 19 13.93 4.24 0.81
CA GLY A 19 13.11 3.03 0.73
C GLY A 19 11.71 3.12 1.37
N ILE A 20 11.26 4.27 1.86
CA ILE A 20 9.92 4.44 2.47
C ILE A 20 8.78 3.92 1.57
N TYR A 21 8.90 4.12 0.26
CA TYR A 21 7.93 3.69 -0.75
C TYR A 21 7.82 2.18 -0.92
N ASN A 22 8.78 1.40 -0.39
CA ASN A 22 8.72 -0.07 -0.43
C ASN A 22 7.71 -0.63 0.59
N TYR A 23 7.40 0.14 1.64
CA TYR A 23 6.67 -0.33 2.81
C TYR A 23 5.44 0.52 3.18
N CYS A 24 5.07 1.47 2.30
CA CYS A 24 3.90 2.32 2.47
C CYS A 24 2.63 1.71 1.83
N ASP A 25 1.47 2.19 2.25
CA ASP A 25 0.16 1.83 1.71
C ASP A 25 -0.16 2.54 0.37
N SER A 26 0.77 3.34 -0.13
CA SER A 26 0.64 4.13 -1.38
C SER A 26 -0.54 5.10 -1.37
N TRP A 27 -1.07 5.48 -0.20
CA TRP A 27 -2.16 6.46 -0.07
C TRP A 27 -1.60 7.88 0.07
N CYS A 28 -1.02 8.37 -1.01
CA CYS A 28 -0.26 9.62 -1.02
C CYS A 28 -1.09 10.85 -0.60
N GLU A 29 -2.38 10.88 -0.92
CA GLU A 29 -3.32 11.95 -0.58
C GLU A 29 -3.50 12.12 0.94
N ARG A 30 -3.26 11.07 1.71
CA ARG A 30 -3.34 11.07 3.18
C ARG A 30 -1.96 10.97 3.85
N CYS A 31 -0.87 10.96 3.06
CA CYS A 31 0.46 10.71 3.57
C CYS A 31 1.13 11.99 4.10
N GLN A 32 1.50 11.99 5.38
CA GLN A 32 2.21 13.12 6.02
C GLN A 32 3.71 13.20 5.68
N LEU A 33 4.23 12.19 4.95
CA LEU A 33 5.65 12.05 4.63
C LEU A 33 5.96 12.32 3.16
N THR A 34 5.03 12.89 2.41
CA THR A 34 5.19 13.25 0.98
C THR A 34 6.41 14.15 0.76
N THR A 35 6.68 15.09 1.66
CA THR A 35 7.84 15.98 1.62
C THR A 35 9.18 15.26 1.81
N ARG A 36 9.18 14.05 2.40
CA ARG A 36 10.38 13.22 2.63
C ARG A 36 10.40 11.96 1.75
N CYS A 37 9.46 11.83 0.82
CA CYS A 37 9.31 10.67 -0.06
C CYS A 37 9.84 10.98 -1.46
N ARG A 38 10.99 10.39 -1.82
CA ARG A 38 11.59 10.56 -3.15
C ARG A 38 10.64 10.18 -4.28
N SER A 39 9.90 9.08 -4.12
CA SER A 39 8.97 8.60 -5.14
C SER A 39 7.82 9.58 -5.38
N TYR A 40 7.32 10.23 -4.32
CA TYR A 40 6.26 11.24 -4.45
C TYR A 40 6.79 12.51 -5.14
N GLN A 41 7.95 13.00 -4.71
CA GLN A 41 8.58 14.19 -5.30
C GLN A 41 8.89 14.01 -6.79
N MET A 42 9.28 12.81 -7.22
CA MET A 42 9.51 12.50 -8.64
C MET A 42 8.23 12.49 -9.47
N GLN A 43 7.12 12.02 -8.90
CA GLN A 43 5.82 11.97 -9.58
C GLN A 43 5.11 13.33 -9.58
N ASN A 44 5.45 14.22 -8.63
CA ASN A 44 4.82 15.53 -8.45
C ASN A 44 5.91 16.62 -8.36
N PRO A 45 6.68 16.86 -9.44
CA PRO A 45 7.78 17.83 -9.44
C PRO A 45 7.30 19.27 -9.17
N ASP A 46 6.07 19.60 -9.56
CA ASP A 46 5.47 20.94 -9.42
C ASP A 46 4.65 21.12 -8.12
N GLY A 47 4.66 20.12 -7.23
CA GLY A 47 3.87 20.12 -5.99
C GLY A 47 2.44 19.59 -6.15
N PRO A 48 1.65 19.54 -5.07
CA PRO A 48 0.28 19.07 -5.13
C PRO A 48 -0.57 20.08 -5.93
N THR A 49 -1.31 19.59 -6.93
CA THR A 49 -2.19 20.30 -7.87
C THR A 49 -1.54 21.01 -9.06
N GLN A 50 -1.43 20.30 -10.18
CA GLN A 50 -1.83 20.84 -11.48
C GLN A 50 -2.66 19.79 -12.23
N PRO A 51 -3.85 20.14 -12.76
CA PRO A 51 -4.55 19.27 -13.69
C PRO A 51 -3.71 19.18 -14.97
N VAL A 52 -3.17 18.00 -15.24
CA VAL A 52 -2.40 17.77 -16.46
C VAL A 52 -3.38 17.70 -17.62
N ASP A 53 -3.48 18.79 -18.37
CA ASP A 53 -4.11 18.80 -19.69
C ASP A 53 -3.26 17.98 -20.67
N SER A 54 -3.95 17.26 -21.56
CA SER A 54 -3.46 16.61 -22.79
C SER A 54 -2.84 15.20 -22.71
N SER A 55 -3.34 14.31 -23.57
CA SER A 55 -2.76 13.01 -23.93
C SER A 55 -1.33 13.11 -24.48
N ALA A 56 -0.92 14.26 -25.00
CA ALA A 56 0.46 14.51 -25.43
C ALA A 56 1.44 14.60 -24.26
N SER A 57 0.99 15.08 -23.09
CA SER A 57 1.80 15.12 -21.86
C SER A 57 2.11 13.70 -21.35
N LEU A 58 1.12 12.81 -21.39
CA LEU A 58 1.29 11.39 -21.04
C LEU A 58 2.31 10.67 -21.95
N VAL A 59 2.23 10.87 -23.26
CA VAL A 59 3.20 10.26 -24.21
C VAL A 59 4.61 10.79 -23.96
N HIS A 60 4.74 12.08 -23.66
CA HIS A 60 6.03 12.67 -23.31
C HIS A 60 6.62 12.08 -22.02
N GLN A 61 5.82 11.98 -20.95
CA GLN A 61 6.24 11.38 -19.68
C GLN A 61 6.66 9.90 -19.84
N LEU A 62 5.90 9.12 -20.61
CA LEU A 62 6.25 7.72 -20.92
C LEU A 62 7.56 7.63 -21.71
N THR A 63 7.77 8.53 -22.67
CA THR A 63 8.98 8.57 -23.50
C THR A 63 10.20 8.90 -22.64
N GLU A 64 10.11 9.86 -21.73
CA GLU A 64 11.19 10.19 -20.79
C GLU A 64 11.52 9.02 -19.85
N ALA A 65 10.50 8.37 -19.29
CA ALA A 65 10.69 7.21 -18.41
C ALA A 65 11.39 6.05 -19.13
N LEU A 66 11.00 5.76 -20.38
CA LEU A 66 11.64 4.73 -21.21
C LEU A 66 13.08 5.11 -21.57
N ASN A 67 13.35 6.38 -21.89
CA ASN A 67 14.70 6.85 -22.17
C ASN A 67 15.64 6.77 -20.95
N LEU A 68 15.13 7.11 -19.76
CA LEU A 68 15.86 6.93 -18.51
C LEU A 68 16.18 5.45 -18.26
N THR A 69 15.19 4.57 -18.48
CA THR A 69 15.36 3.11 -18.34
C THR A 69 16.42 2.60 -19.31
N LYS A 70 16.37 3.01 -20.59
CA LYS A 70 17.38 2.66 -21.59
C LYS A 70 18.78 3.07 -21.17
N ARG A 71 18.97 4.33 -20.73
CA ARG A 71 20.27 4.83 -20.26
C ARG A 71 20.78 4.06 -19.05
N TYR A 72 19.90 3.67 -18.14
CA TYR A 72 20.26 2.88 -16.97
C TYR A 72 20.69 1.45 -17.37
N VAL A 73 19.96 0.82 -18.30
CA VAL A 73 20.33 -0.50 -18.85
C VAL A 73 21.68 -0.42 -19.58
N GLU A 74 21.91 0.58 -20.42
CA GLU A 74 23.19 0.79 -21.12
C GLU A 74 24.34 1.06 -20.14
N LYS A 75 24.07 1.69 -18.99
CA LYS A 75 25.06 1.90 -17.93
C LYS A 75 25.36 0.58 -17.22
N LEU A 76 24.33 -0.16 -16.82
CA LEU A 76 24.48 -1.47 -16.19
C LEU A 76 25.22 -2.45 -17.10
N GLN A 77 24.89 -2.51 -18.40
CA GLN A 77 25.60 -3.35 -19.37
C GLN A 77 27.09 -3.01 -19.46
N ARG A 78 27.46 -1.72 -19.41
CA ARG A 78 28.86 -1.29 -19.37
C ARG A 78 29.58 -1.65 -18.06
N GLU A 79 28.87 -1.59 -16.94
CA GLU A 79 29.40 -2.01 -15.63
C GLU A 79 29.46 -3.54 -15.50
N GLN A 80 28.56 -4.27 -16.17
CA GLN A 80 28.48 -5.73 -16.21
C GLN A 80 29.38 -6.38 -17.27
N ASP A 81 29.76 -5.71 -18.36
CA ASP A 81 30.78 -6.18 -19.31
C ASP A 81 32.13 -6.45 -18.62
N ILE A 82 32.35 -5.86 -17.45
CA ILE A 82 33.52 -6.07 -16.58
C ILE A 82 33.35 -7.34 -15.70
N LEU A 83 32.12 -7.85 -15.53
CA LEU A 83 31.75 -9.00 -14.68
C LEU A 83 31.32 -10.27 -15.46
N LEU A 84 30.81 -10.15 -16.69
CA LEU A 84 30.12 -11.23 -17.43
C LEU A 84 31.00 -12.17 -18.27
N ASN A 85 32.33 -12.10 -18.18
CA ASN A 85 33.21 -13.08 -18.84
C ASN A 85 33.32 -14.43 -18.10
N SER A 86 32.42 -14.69 -17.14
CA SER A 86 32.35 -15.94 -16.40
C SER A 86 31.06 -16.66 -16.80
N THR A 87 31.15 -17.58 -17.76
CA THR A 87 30.06 -18.53 -17.97
C THR A 87 29.99 -19.45 -16.74
N PRO A 88 28.82 -19.61 -16.08
CA PRO A 88 28.69 -20.51 -14.97
C PRO A 88 29.13 -21.91 -15.40
N ASP A 89 29.91 -22.57 -14.57
CA ASP A 89 30.40 -23.90 -14.90
C ASP A 89 29.26 -24.93 -14.92
N ARG A 90 29.58 -26.15 -15.35
CA ARG A 90 28.58 -27.21 -15.52
C ARG A 90 27.95 -27.63 -14.19
N GLU A 91 28.65 -27.48 -13.07
CA GLU A 91 28.14 -27.81 -11.73
C GLU A 91 27.19 -26.71 -11.23
N GLU A 92 27.53 -25.45 -11.47
CA GLU A 92 26.70 -24.28 -11.16
C GLU A 92 25.40 -24.27 -12.00
N GLN A 93 25.48 -24.63 -13.29
CA GLN A 93 24.30 -24.86 -14.12
C GLN A 93 23.39 -25.97 -13.57
N GLN A 94 23.98 -27.10 -13.16
CA GLN A 94 23.21 -28.21 -12.58
C GLN A 94 22.55 -27.83 -11.25
N LEU A 95 23.21 -27.01 -10.42
CA LEU A 95 22.64 -26.52 -9.17
C LEU A 95 21.43 -25.61 -9.42
N LEU A 96 21.55 -24.69 -10.39
CA LEU A 96 20.46 -23.79 -10.78
C LEU A 96 19.28 -24.55 -11.38
N GLU A 97 19.53 -25.56 -12.22
CA GLU A 97 18.48 -26.43 -12.77
C GLU A 97 17.76 -27.24 -11.69
N GLN A 98 18.50 -27.78 -10.70
CA GLN A 98 17.92 -28.49 -9.56
C GLN A 98 17.06 -27.57 -8.67
N GLN A 99 17.53 -26.33 -8.41
CA GLN A 99 16.77 -25.31 -7.68
C GLN A 99 15.54 -24.81 -8.45
N ALA A 100 15.59 -24.79 -9.79
CA ALA A 100 14.44 -24.48 -10.64
C ALA A 100 13.42 -25.63 -10.70
N ALA A 101 13.88 -26.88 -10.54
CA ALA A 101 13.05 -28.09 -10.57
C ALA A 101 12.30 -28.38 -9.25
N MET A 102 12.63 -27.71 -8.14
CA MET A 102 11.87 -27.84 -6.90
C MET A 102 10.43 -27.32 -7.07
N PRO A 103 9.40 -28.04 -6.59
CA PRO A 103 8.00 -27.59 -6.68
C PRO A 103 7.81 -26.32 -5.83
N ARG A 104 7.76 -25.18 -6.52
CA ARG A 104 7.47 -23.87 -5.92
C ARG A 104 5.96 -23.71 -5.82
N MET A 105 5.45 -23.45 -4.62
CA MET A 105 4.06 -23.01 -4.48
C MET A 105 3.97 -21.61 -5.09
N GLN A 106 3.14 -21.44 -6.10
CA GLN A 106 2.93 -20.11 -6.68
C GLN A 106 2.29 -19.21 -5.62
N ALA A 107 2.76 -17.96 -5.53
CA ALA A 107 2.23 -16.93 -4.65
C ALA A 107 0.72 -16.79 -4.83
N LYS A 108 0.20 -17.00 -6.05
CA LYS A 108 -1.23 -16.97 -6.37
C LYS A 108 -2.02 -18.15 -5.76
N GLU A 109 -1.41 -19.32 -5.62
CA GLU A 109 -2.05 -20.53 -5.09
C GLU A 109 -2.07 -20.56 -3.55
N HIS A 110 -1.19 -19.78 -2.92
CA HIS A 110 -1.07 -19.69 -1.48
C HIS A 110 -2.42 -19.33 -0.80
N PRO A 111 -2.79 -19.98 0.33
CA PRO A 111 -4.04 -19.70 1.04
C PRO A 111 -4.26 -18.21 1.37
N ALA A 112 -3.20 -17.47 1.74
CA ALA A 112 -3.29 -16.04 2.00
C ALA A 112 -3.72 -15.24 0.75
N SER A 113 -3.23 -15.58 -0.45
CA SER A 113 -3.66 -14.89 -1.68
C SER A 113 -5.14 -15.14 -1.98
N ARG A 114 -5.62 -16.37 -1.78
CA ARG A 114 -7.04 -16.71 -1.94
C ARG A 114 -7.92 -15.96 -0.95
N LEU A 115 -7.51 -15.87 0.32
CA LEU A 115 -8.23 -15.11 1.34
C LEU A 115 -8.24 -13.62 1.06
N ALA A 116 -7.11 -13.05 0.61
CA ALA A 116 -7.04 -11.64 0.24
C ALA A 116 -7.94 -11.31 -0.97
N LEU A 117 -8.03 -12.23 -1.94
CA LEU A 117 -8.96 -12.09 -3.06
C LEU A 117 -10.42 -12.24 -2.61
N ALA A 118 -10.72 -13.18 -1.70
CA ALA A 118 -12.04 -13.31 -1.11
C ALA A 118 -12.47 -12.01 -0.40
N TYR A 119 -11.55 -11.38 0.35
CA TYR A 119 -11.79 -10.09 0.99
C TYR A 119 -12.14 -8.98 -0.02
N LEU A 120 -11.40 -8.89 -1.14
CA LEU A 120 -11.68 -7.94 -2.22
C LEU A 120 -13.10 -8.11 -2.79
N THR A 121 -13.51 -9.36 -3.01
CA THR A 121 -14.81 -9.72 -3.57
C THR A 121 -15.94 -9.45 -2.57
N GLN A 122 -15.85 -9.99 -1.35
CA GLN A 122 -16.86 -9.81 -0.30
C GLN A 122 -17.10 -8.33 -0.01
N THR A 123 -16.03 -7.56 0.17
CA THR A 123 -16.13 -6.11 0.38
C THR A 123 -16.70 -5.39 -0.84
N GLY A 124 -16.38 -5.87 -2.05
CA GLY A 124 -16.91 -5.31 -3.28
C GLY A 124 -18.44 -5.47 -3.38
N THR A 125 -18.94 -6.65 -3.05
CA THR A 125 -20.38 -6.93 -2.97
C THR A 125 -21.04 -6.08 -1.89
N TRP A 126 -20.49 -6.06 -0.67
CA TRP A 126 -21.02 -5.29 0.44
C TRP A 126 -21.10 -3.78 0.13
N LEU A 127 -20.05 -3.20 -0.45
CA LEU A 127 -20.05 -1.79 -0.89
C LEU A 127 -21.06 -1.51 -2.00
N ALA A 128 -21.41 -2.52 -2.81
CA ALA A 128 -22.37 -2.37 -3.88
C ALA A 128 -23.82 -2.41 -3.35
N ASP A 129 -24.07 -3.24 -2.35
CA ASP A 129 -25.38 -3.38 -1.70
C ASP A 129 -25.66 -2.18 -0.79
N GLU A 130 -24.64 -1.67 -0.10
CA GLU A 130 -24.76 -0.61 0.93
C GLU A 130 -24.37 0.79 0.42
N LYS A 131 -24.56 1.08 -0.87
CA LYS A 131 -24.17 2.38 -1.48
C LYS A 131 -24.80 3.61 -0.82
N GLY A 132 -26.01 3.47 -0.28
CA GLY A 132 -26.76 4.56 0.37
C GLY A 132 -26.46 4.73 1.85
N LEU A 133 -25.60 3.90 2.44
CA LEU A 133 -25.43 3.80 3.88
C LEU A 133 -24.90 5.11 4.51
N LEU A 134 -23.95 5.77 3.86
CA LEU A 134 -23.43 7.07 4.33
C LEU A 134 -24.49 8.18 4.27
N GLU A 135 -25.32 8.19 3.24
CA GLU A 135 -26.41 9.17 3.09
C GLU A 135 -27.47 8.95 4.17
N GLN A 136 -27.82 7.69 4.44
CA GLN A 136 -28.76 7.30 5.49
C GLN A 136 -28.26 7.73 6.88
N ALA A 137 -26.98 7.48 7.19
CA ALA A 137 -26.38 7.96 8.43
C ALA A 137 -26.38 9.49 8.51
N GLY A 138 -26.03 10.19 7.43
CA GLY A 138 -26.10 11.65 7.36
C GLY A 138 -27.50 12.19 7.69
N GLN A 139 -28.54 11.61 7.09
CA GLN A 139 -29.93 11.98 7.36
C GLN A 139 -30.35 11.66 8.80
N GLN A 140 -29.90 10.54 9.36
CA GLN A 140 -30.19 10.20 10.76
C GLN A 140 -29.54 11.21 11.72
N GLN A 141 -28.25 11.51 11.53
CA GLN A 141 -27.55 12.47 12.38
C GLN A 141 -28.18 13.86 12.28
N LEU A 142 -28.61 14.30 11.08
CA LEU A 142 -29.32 15.56 10.90
C LEU A 142 -30.65 15.60 11.68
N ARG A 143 -31.42 14.50 11.68
CA ARG A 143 -32.66 14.39 12.46
C ARG A 143 -32.39 14.46 13.96
N GLU A 144 -31.36 13.77 14.46
CA GLU A 144 -30.98 13.81 15.89
C GLU A 144 -30.61 15.22 16.34
N VAL A 145 -29.88 15.98 15.51
CA VAL A 145 -29.55 17.38 15.76
C VAL A 145 -30.80 18.26 15.80
N GLN A 146 -31.70 18.12 14.82
CA GLN A 146 -32.96 18.88 14.77
C GLN A 146 -33.85 18.64 15.99
N LEU A 147 -33.80 17.44 16.57
CA LEU A 147 -34.54 17.08 17.78
C LEU A 147 -33.83 17.49 19.08
N GLY A 148 -32.63 18.09 19.00
CA GLY A 148 -31.83 18.47 20.17
C GLY A 148 -31.29 17.28 20.97
N ILE A 149 -31.31 16.07 20.40
CA ILE A 149 -30.72 14.86 21.01
C ILE A 149 -29.19 14.96 21.04
N ARG A 150 -28.64 15.70 20.08
CA ARG A 150 -27.20 15.87 19.88
C ARG A 150 -26.87 17.25 19.33
N THR A 151 -25.65 17.73 19.58
CA THR A 151 -25.10 18.93 18.95
C THR A 151 -24.58 18.68 17.52
N GLU A 152 -24.44 19.76 16.74
CA GLU A 152 -23.83 19.72 15.40
C GLU A 152 -22.38 19.21 15.43
N ASP A 153 -21.60 19.64 16.43
CA ASP A 153 -20.19 19.24 16.58
C ASP A 153 -20.06 17.73 16.83
N GLU A 154 -20.87 17.16 17.73
CA GLU A 154 -20.88 15.73 18.00
C GLU A 154 -21.32 14.91 16.78
N ALA A 155 -22.30 15.40 16.00
CA ALA A 155 -22.73 14.77 14.77
C ALA A 155 -21.62 14.77 13.71
N MET A 156 -20.89 15.89 13.57
CA MET A 156 -19.80 16.03 12.63
C MET A 156 -18.63 15.08 12.95
N VAL A 157 -18.28 14.93 14.23
CA VAL A 157 -17.24 13.97 14.67
C VAL A 157 -17.61 12.54 14.24
N LEU A 158 -18.86 12.13 14.46
CA LEU A 158 -19.34 10.82 14.06
C LEU A 158 -19.34 10.61 12.54
N LEU A 159 -19.87 11.58 11.78
CA LEU A 159 -19.93 11.47 10.32
C LEU A 159 -18.53 11.43 9.70
N ASN A 160 -17.56 12.16 10.26
CA ASN A 160 -16.17 12.10 9.81
C ASN A 160 -15.54 10.75 10.10
N ALA A 161 -15.74 10.20 11.31
CA ALA A 161 -15.24 8.86 11.65
C ALA A 161 -15.83 7.78 10.71
N LEU A 162 -17.13 7.87 10.43
CA LEU A 162 -17.81 6.94 9.52
C LEU A 162 -17.29 7.07 8.08
N LYS A 163 -17.15 8.31 7.58
CA LYS A 163 -16.59 8.58 6.25
C LYS A 163 -15.16 8.04 6.13
N ASP A 164 -14.33 8.30 7.14
CA ASP A 164 -12.94 7.81 7.18
C ASP A 164 -12.86 6.29 7.21
N ALA A 165 -13.72 5.62 7.96
CA ALA A 165 -13.82 4.17 7.97
C ALA A 165 -14.20 3.64 6.57
N TYR A 166 -15.20 4.23 5.94
CA TYR A 166 -15.65 3.85 4.60
C TYR A 166 -14.55 4.02 3.55
N GLU A 167 -13.82 5.13 3.57
CA GLU A 167 -12.68 5.35 2.68
C GLU A 167 -11.54 4.35 2.94
N GLN A 168 -11.24 4.04 4.20
CA GLN A 168 -10.24 3.02 4.54
C GLN A 168 -10.62 1.64 4.01
N ILE A 169 -11.87 1.23 4.16
CA ILE A 169 -12.37 -0.04 3.60
C ILE A 169 -12.19 -0.06 2.08
N ARG A 170 -12.59 1.03 1.39
CA ARG A 170 -12.44 1.17 -0.06
C ARG A 170 -10.98 1.11 -0.53
N TRP A 171 -10.06 1.67 0.25
CA TRP A 171 -8.63 1.63 -0.06
C TRP A 171 -8.02 0.26 0.19
N TYR A 172 -8.21 -0.28 1.40
CA TYR A 172 -7.54 -1.51 1.81
C TYR A 172 -8.08 -2.76 1.11
N ARG A 173 -9.33 -2.77 0.64
CA ARG A 173 -9.86 -3.89 -0.16
C ARG A 173 -9.06 -4.17 -1.43
N THR A 174 -8.50 -3.13 -2.07
CA THR A 174 -7.69 -3.29 -3.29
C THR A 174 -6.21 -3.40 -2.98
N LEU A 175 -5.72 -2.71 -1.94
CA LEU A 175 -4.31 -2.75 -1.56
C LEU A 175 -3.89 -4.14 -1.04
N ILE A 176 -4.65 -4.71 -0.11
CA ILE A 176 -4.32 -5.97 0.57
C ILE A 176 -4.01 -7.11 -0.43
N PRO A 177 -4.87 -7.46 -1.41
CA PRO A 177 -4.56 -8.56 -2.34
C PRO A 177 -3.30 -8.35 -3.17
N VAL A 178 -3.05 -7.11 -3.62
CA VAL A 178 -1.85 -6.78 -4.41
C VAL A 178 -0.59 -6.93 -3.56
N LYS A 179 -0.60 -6.38 -2.33
CA LYS A 179 0.56 -6.40 -1.45
C LYS A 179 0.81 -7.79 -0.86
N THR A 180 -0.25 -8.56 -0.56
CA THR A 180 -0.15 -9.97 -0.16
C THR A 180 0.58 -10.78 -1.23
N THR A 181 0.13 -10.70 -2.48
CA THR A 181 0.79 -11.42 -3.59
C THR A 181 2.24 -10.97 -3.77
N SER A 182 2.53 -9.66 -3.59
CA SER A 182 3.89 -9.13 -3.68
C SER A 182 4.82 -9.63 -2.58
N ALA A 183 4.32 -9.79 -1.34
CA ALA A 183 5.09 -10.33 -0.23
C ALA A 183 5.39 -11.82 -0.44
N LEU A 184 4.39 -12.59 -0.90
CA LEU A 184 4.48 -14.05 -1.09
C LEU A 184 5.43 -14.48 -2.22
N ARG A 185 5.98 -13.54 -3.01
CA ARG A 185 7.08 -13.85 -3.95
C ARG A 185 8.31 -14.46 -3.26
N ALA A 186 8.52 -14.16 -1.97
CA ALA A 186 9.55 -14.80 -1.16
C ALA A 186 9.42 -16.34 -1.10
N ILE A 187 8.21 -16.88 -1.29
CA ILE A 187 7.94 -18.32 -1.30
C ILE A 187 8.24 -18.92 -2.68
N GLU A 188 8.02 -18.16 -3.76
CA GLU A 188 8.35 -18.57 -5.14
C GLU A 188 9.87 -18.52 -5.39
N GLU A 189 10.55 -17.57 -4.75
CA GLU A 189 11.98 -17.32 -4.87
C GLU A 189 12.63 -17.31 -3.47
N PRO A 190 12.79 -18.49 -2.83
CA PRO A 190 13.47 -18.58 -1.55
C PRO A 190 14.90 -18.05 -1.65
N THR A 191 15.34 -17.34 -0.62
CA THR A 191 16.66 -16.72 -0.58
C THR A 191 17.18 -16.72 0.85
N ASP A 192 18.48 -16.95 0.99
CA ASP A 192 19.20 -16.82 2.27
C ASP A 192 19.82 -15.41 2.43
N ASP A 193 19.60 -14.52 1.46
CA ASP A 193 20.07 -13.14 1.52
C ASP A 193 19.27 -12.36 2.58
N GLU A 194 19.96 -11.94 3.65
CA GLU A 194 19.39 -11.23 4.78
C GLU A 194 18.66 -9.93 4.36
N TYR A 195 19.20 -9.21 3.37
CA TYR A 195 18.59 -7.97 2.87
C TYR A 195 17.28 -8.26 2.12
N LEU A 196 17.23 -9.33 1.32
CA LEU A 196 15.99 -9.74 0.65
C LEU A 196 14.95 -10.26 1.65
N LEU A 197 15.37 -11.01 2.67
CA LEU A 197 14.49 -11.46 3.74
C LEU A 197 13.85 -10.28 4.48
N ASP A 198 14.63 -9.27 4.84
CA ASP A 198 14.13 -8.02 5.45
C ASP A 198 13.17 -7.28 4.53
N TYR A 199 13.50 -7.18 3.23
CA TYR A 199 12.63 -6.57 2.24
C TYR A 199 11.25 -7.24 2.17
N TYR A 200 11.20 -8.58 2.19
CA TYR A 200 9.94 -9.32 2.19
C TYR A 200 9.19 -9.24 3.52
N ASN A 201 9.89 -9.29 4.66
CA ASN A 201 9.31 -9.06 5.98
C ASN A 201 8.66 -7.68 6.08
N GLY A 202 9.29 -6.64 5.52
CA GLY A 202 8.72 -5.30 5.45
C GLY A 202 7.46 -5.20 4.59
N LYS A 203 7.39 -5.93 3.47
CA LYS A 203 6.16 -6.04 2.68
C LYS A 203 5.05 -6.76 3.44
N ALA A 204 5.37 -7.87 4.10
CA ALA A 204 4.43 -8.60 4.93
C ALA A 204 3.93 -7.74 6.11
N LYS A 205 4.80 -6.94 6.73
CA LYS A 205 4.44 -5.94 7.76
C LYS A 205 3.42 -4.94 7.23
N LEU A 206 3.62 -4.41 6.03
CA LEU A 206 2.65 -3.52 5.39
C LEU A 206 1.28 -4.19 5.22
N VAL A 207 1.23 -5.44 4.75
CA VAL A 207 -0.02 -6.20 4.60
C VAL A 207 -0.72 -6.33 5.96
N LEU A 208 0.00 -6.73 7.00
CA LEU A 208 -0.54 -6.90 8.35
C LEU A 208 -1.09 -5.60 8.92
N VAL A 209 -0.36 -4.48 8.79
CA VAL A 209 -0.84 -3.15 9.21
C VAL A 209 -2.08 -2.73 8.41
N SER A 210 -2.13 -3.06 7.12
CA SER A 210 -3.29 -2.77 6.27
C SER A 210 -4.53 -3.55 6.72
N ILE A 211 -4.35 -4.82 7.11
CA ILE A 211 -5.43 -5.65 7.67
C ILE A 211 -5.91 -5.07 9.00
N ASP A 212 -5.00 -4.70 9.91
CA ASP A 212 -5.36 -4.13 11.21
C ASP A 212 -6.18 -2.84 11.05
N ARG A 213 -5.76 -1.94 10.15
CA ARG A 213 -6.49 -0.70 9.83
C ARG A 213 -7.85 -0.99 9.21
N SER A 214 -7.92 -1.99 8.32
CA SER A 214 -9.18 -2.41 7.74
C SER A 214 -10.13 -2.99 8.79
N LEU A 215 -9.64 -3.78 9.75
CA LEU A 215 -10.43 -4.31 10.86
C LEU A 215 -10.99 -3.19 11.74
N LEU A 216 -10.17 -2.18 12.07
CA LEU A 216 -10.61 -1.01 12.83
C LEU A 216 -11.70 -0.22 12.09
N ALA A 217 -11.56 -0.08 10.77
CA ALA A 217 -12.59 0.56 9.94
C ALA A 217 -13.91 -0.24 9.98
N TRP A 218 -13.87 -1.57 9.88
CA TRP A 218 -15.07 -2.41 10.03
C TRP A 218 -15.69 -2.35 11.42
N GLN A 219 -14.88 -2.27 12.49
CA GLN A 219 -15.39 -2.04 13.85
C GLN A 219 -16.11 -0.70 13.95
N THR A 220 -15.58 0.34 13.29
CA THR A 220 -16.26 1.64 13.22
C THR A 220 -17.59 1.49 12.48
N MET A 221 -17.63 0.80 11.34
CA MET A 221 -18.89 0.54 10.63
C MET A 221 -19.92 -0.18 11.52
N LEU A 222 -19.51 -1.20 12.26
CA LEU A 222 -20.39 -1.95 13.17
C LEU A 222 -20.90 -1.13 14.36
N ALA A 223 -20.12 -0.14 14.82
CA ALA A 223 -20.58 0.77 15.86
C ALA A 223 -21.72 1.68 15.38
N PHE A 224 -21.74 2.03 14.09
CA PHE A 224 -22.82 2.81 13.47
C PHE A 224 -24.00 1.95 13.03
N PHE A 225 -23.73 0.72 12.58
CA PHE A 225 -24.73 -0.20 12.04
C PHE A 225 -24.64 -1.59 12.70
N PRO A 226 -24.98 -1.72 13.99
CA PRO A 226 -24.92 -3.00 14.70
C PRO A 226 -25.77 -4.10 14.04
N GLU A 227 -26.84 -3.73 13.33
CA GLU A 227 -27.71 -4.64 12.60
C GLU A 227 -27.03 -5.34 11.41
N LYS A 228 -25.90 -4.80 10.93
CA LYS A 228 -25.09 -5.39 9.83
C LYS A 228 -24.05 -6.38 10.33
N MET A 229 -24.08 -6.75 11.61
CA MET A 229 -23.09 -7.64 12.21
C MET A 229 -23.01 -8.99 11.53
N ASP A 230 -24.15 -9.65 11.33
CA ASP A 230 -24.21 -10.99 10.75
C ASP A 230 -23.65 -11.01 9.32
N ASP A 231 -23.95 -9.98 8.52
CA ASP A 231 -23.44 -9.82 7.16
C ASP A 231 -21.90 -9.66 7.09
N LEU A 232 -21.30 -9.17 8.18
CA LEU A 232 -19.87 -8.86 8.26
C LEU A 232 -19.03 -9.94 8.93
N LEU A 233 -19.64 -10.94 9.60
CA LEU A 233 -18.91 -12.00 10.32
C LEU A 233 -17.97 -12.78 9.41
N ASP A 234 -18.44 -13.18 8.22
CA ASP A 234 -17.62 -13.93 7.26
C ASP A 234 -16.44 -13.12 6.74
N LEU A 235 -16.63 -11.81 6.58
CA LEU A 235 -15.59 -10.88 6.15
C LEU A 235 -14.54 -10.71 7.23
N LEU A 236 -14.95 -10.48 8.48
CA LEU A 236 -14.04 -10.37 9.63
C LEU A 236 -13.26 -11.67 9.86
N ALA A 237 -13.93 -12.83 9.72
CA ALA A 237 -13.29 -14.13 9.78
C ALA A 237 -12.28 -14.33 8.65
N THR A 238 -12.56 -13.81 7.45
CA THR A 238 -11.64 -13.84 6.31
C THR A 238 -10.38 -13.02 6.58
N LEU A 239 -10.52 -11.80 7.09
CA LEU A 239 -9.38 -10.95 7.50
C LEU A 239 -8.55 -11.60 8.61
N ASN A 240 -9.19 -12.16 9.65
CA ASN A 240 -8.47 -12.83 10.73
C ASN A 240 -7.69 -14.07 10.25
N ARG A 241 -8.28 -14.89 9.37
CA ARG A 241 -7.57 -16.01 8.74
C ARG A 241 -6.40 -15.53 7.90
N LEU A 242 -6.58 -14.45 7.14
CA LEU A 242 -5.51 -13.85 6.34
C LEU A 242 -4.34 -13.40 7.22
N THR A 243 -4.62 -12.71 8.34
CA THR A 243 -3.60 -12.31 9.33
C THR A 243 -2.78 -13.50 9.78
N LYS A 244 -3.44 -14.58 10.24
CA LYS A 244 -2.76 -15.80 10.69
C LYS A 244 -1.87 -16.42 9.62
N HIS A 245 -2.36 -16.52 8.38
CA HIS A 245 -1.56 -17.05 7.28
C HIS A 245 -0.34 -16.18 6.96
N MET A 246 -0.47 -14.85 7.04
CA MET A 246 0.65 -13.94 6.84
C MET A 246 1.68 -14.04 7.97
N GLU A 247 1.24 -14.17 9.22
CA GLU A 247 2.13 -14.31 10.38
C GLU A 247 2.87 -15.66 10.39
N ILE A 248 2.22 -16.73 9.93
CA ILE A 248 2.87 -18.04 9.74
C ILE A 248 3.90 -17.97 8.61
N ALA A 249 3.57 -17.34 7.49
CA ALA A 249 4.47 -17.23 6.34
C ALA A 249 5.65 -16.28 6.59
N PHE A 250 5.47 -15.24 7.42
CA PHE A 250 6.48 -14.24 7.73
C PHE A 250 6.56 -13.97 9.25
N PRO A 251 7.21 -14.86 10.03
CA PRO A 251 7.22 -14.75 11.50
C PRO A 251 7.86 -13.46 12.03
N GLN A 252 8.79 -12.87 11.29
CA GLN A 252 9.49 -11.64 11.66
C GLN A 252 8.82 -10.36 11.13
N ALA A 253 7.73 -10.49 10.36
CA ALA A 253 7.06 -9.33 9.77
C ALA A 253 6.60 -8.34 10.82
N ARG A 254 5.95 -8.79 11.90
CA ARG A 254 5.42 -7.90 12.95
C ARG A 254 6.52 -7.08 13.64
N SER A 255 7.72 -7.64 13.81
CA SER A 255 8.88 -6.96 14.42
C SER A 255 9.62 -6.02 13.47
N PHE A 256 9.48 -6.18 12.16
CA PHE A 256 10.12 -5.30 11.18
C PHE A 256 9.67 -3.85 11.38
N ARG A 257 10.64 -2.92 11.35
CA ARG A 257 10.42 -1.47 11.48
C ARG A 257 10.42 -0.83 10.10
N ARG A 258 9.26 -0.35 9.65
CA ARG A 258 9.14 0.33 8.36
C ARG A 258 9.79 1.72 8.44
N PRO A 259 10.80 2.04 7.61
CA PRO A 259 11.51 3.31 7.64
C PRO A 259 10.57 4.53 7.63
N GLY A 260 10.55 5.27 8.75
CA GLY A 260 9.76 6.49 8.94
C GLY A 260 8.25 6.30 9.12
N LEU A 261 7.75 5.06 9.12
CA LEU A 261 6.32 4.73 9.21
C LEU A 261 5.93 4.04 10.53
N ASP A 262 6.91 3.52 11.27
CA ASP A 262 6.80 2.90 12.60
C ASP A 262 7.80 3.54 13.58
#